data_AF-A0A251MRS6-F1
#
_entry.id   AF-A0A251MRS6-F1
#
_cell.length_a   1.000
_cell.length_b   1.000
_cell.length_c   1.000
_cell.angle_alpha   90.00
_cell.angle_beta   90.00
_cell.angle_gamma   90.00
#
_symmetry.space_group_name_H-M   'P 1'
#
loop_
_entity.id
_entity.type
_entity.pdbx_description
1 polymer ?
#
loop_
_entity_poly.entity_id
_entity_poly.type
_entity_poly.pdbx_seq_one_letter_code
_entity_poly.pdbx_strand_id
1 'polypeptide(L)'
;MSSLHDPWANNVTRHKGHLLSPESLKDALDGVTSVISCVGGFGSNSYMYKINGTANINAIRAASEQGVKRFVYVSTADFGVVNYLLRGYYKGKRAAATELLTKFPYGGLILRPGFIYRTRSVWIYNWSESIII
;
A
#
# COMPACT_ATOMS: atom_id res chain seq x y z
N MET A 1 12.18 -3.64 -27.31
CA MET A 1 12.00 -5.11 -27.35
C MET A 1 12.20 -5.67 -25.96
N SER A 2 11.09 -6.04 -25.31
CA SER A 2 10.92 -7.18 -24.40
C SER A 2 9.44 -7.14 -24.00
N SER A 3 8.57 -7.70 -24.84
CA SER A 3 7.23 -8.05 -24.36
C SER A 3 7.46 -9.08 -23.26
N LEU A 4 7.04 -8.77 -22.03
CA LEU A 4 7.05 -9.72 -20.93
C LEU A 4 6.10 -10.86 -21.29
N HIS A 5 6.60 -11.87 -22.00
CA HIS A 5 5.94 -13.16 -22.25
C HIS A 5 6.19 -14.12 -21.08
N ASP A 6 6.35 -13.59 -19.86
CA ASP A 6 6.47 -14.44 -18.70
C ASP A 6 5.08 -14.99 -18.34
N PRO A 7 4.92 -16.30 -18.11
CA PRO A 7 3.61 -16.90 -17.83
C PRO A 7 2.84 -16.28 -16.66
N TRP A 8 3.54 -15.67 -15.69
CA TRP A 8 2.91 -14.98 -14.56
C TRP A 8 2.13 -13.73 -14.98
N ALA A 9 2.57 -13.02 -16.02
CA ALA A 9 1.99 -11.74 -16.43
C ALA A 9 0.56 -11.90 -17.00
N ASN A 10 0.21 -13.11 -17.48
CA ASN A 10 -1.14 -13.44 -17.94
C ASN A 10 -2.12 -13.67 -16.78
N ASN A 11 -1.64 -13.82 -15.55
CA ASN A 11 -2.45 -14.01 -14.35
C ASN A 11 -2.62 -12.72 -13.54
N VAL A 12 -2.51 -11.56 -14.20
CA VAL A 12 -2.64 -10.24 -13.58
C VAL A 12 -3.89 -9.55 -14.10
N THR A 13 -4.83 -9.29 -13.20
CA THR A 13 -6.00 -8.46 -13.46
C THR A 13 -5.77 -7.07 -12.89
N ARG A 14 -6.10 -6.03 -13.65
CA ARG A 14 -5.94 -4.64 -13.21
C ARG A 14 -7.29 -4.08 -12.77
N HIS A 15 -7.31 -3.43 -11.62
CA HIS A 15 -8.48 -2.74 -11.10
C HIS A 15 -8.17 -1.26 -10.92
N LYS A 16 -9.12 -0.40 -11.28
CA LYS A 16 -9.05 1.03 -10.94
C LYS A 16 -9.69 1.22 -9.56
N GLY A 17 -9.01 1.93 -8.67
CA GLY A 17 -9.51 2.18 -7.31
C GLY A 17 -8.78 3.34 -6.65
N HIS A 18 -9.40 3.91 -5.62
CA HIS A 18 -8.90 5.08 -4.90
C HIS A 18 -8.92 4.82 -3.38
N LEU A 19 -7.75 4.74 -2.76
CA LEU A 19 -7.63 4.34 -1.34
C LEU A 19 -8.29 5.31 -0.35
N LEU A 20 -8.50 6.58 -0.73
CA LEU A 20 -9.22 7.52 0.13
C LEU A 20 -10.75 7.40 -0.01
N SER A 21 -11.21 6.54 -0.92
CA SER A 21 -12.61 6.24 -1.20
C SER A 21 -12.81 4.71 -1.09
N PRO A 22 -12.91 4.14 0.13
CA PRO A 22 -12.88 2.69 0.38
C PRO A 22 -13.86 1.88 -0.48
N GLU A 23 -15.03 2.45 -0.75
CA GLU A 23 -16.07 1.86 -1.61
C GLU A 23 -15.56 1.47 -3.00
N SER A 24 -14.61 2.24 -3.55
CA SER A 24 -13.99 1.94 -4.85
C SER A 24 -13.12 0.69 -4.86
N LEU A 25 -12.85 0.10 -3.69
CA LEU A 25 -12.02 -1.10 -3.55
C LEU A 25 -12.85 -2.38 -3.48
N LYS A 26 -14.18 -2.30 -3.30
CA LYS A 26 -15.03 -3.47 -3.02
C LYS A 26 -14.93 -4.55 -4.09
N ASP A 27 -15.15 -4.17 -5.35
CA ASP A 27 -15.08 -5.08 -6.50
C ASP A 27 -13.70 -5.71 -6.66
N ALA A 28 -12.65 -4.95 -6.30
CA ALA A 28 -11.27 -5.40 -6.43
C ALA A 28 -10.84 -6.33 -5.28
N LEU A 29 -11.58 -6.35 -4.17
CA LEU A 29 -11.34 -7.20 -3.00
C LEU A 29 -12.23 -8.45 -2.99
N ASP A 30 -13.20 -8.56 -3.90
CA ASP A 30 -14.08 -9.72 -3.96
C ASP A 30 -13.28 -11.00 -4.28
N GLY A 31 -13.49 -12.05 -3.50
CA GLY A 31 -12.75 -13.31 -3.59
C GLY A 31 -11.25 -13.23 -3.23
N VAL A 32 -10.73 -12.06 -2.82
CA VAL A 32 -9.31 -11.90 -2.49
C VAL A 32 -8.98 -12.57 -1.15
N THR A 33 -7.96 -13.44 -1.16
CA THR A 33 -7.53 -14.15 0.05
C THR A 33 -6.47 -13.40 0.86
N SER A 34 -5.69 -12.53 0.21
CA SER A 34 -4.58 -11.80 0.82
C SER A 34 -4.32 -10.49 0.08
N VAL A 35 -3.99 -9.43 0.81
CA VAL A 35 -3.68 -8.11 0.25
C VAL A 35 -2.26 -7.70 0.64
N ILE A 36 -1.53 -7.07 -0.29
CA ILE A 36 -0.22 -6.47 -0.03
C ILE A 36 -0.30 -4.98 -0.36
N SER A 37 -0.17 -4.12 0.66
CA SER A 37 -0.08 -2.68 0.44
C SER A 37 1.37 -2.21 0.36
N CYS A 38 1.72 -1.72 -0.83
CA CYS A 38 2.97 -1.03 -1.13
C CYS A 38 2.76 0.49 -1.31
N VAL A 39 1.62 1.03 -0.88
CA VAL A 39 1.27 2.44 -1.10
C VAL A 39 2.03 3.33 -0.13
N GLY A 40 2.82 4.23 -0.69
CA GLY A 40 3.51 5.29 0.05
C GLY A 40 3.83 6.48 -0.84
N GLY A 41 4.02 7.63 -0.23
CA GLY A 41 4.27 8.87 -0.95
C GLY A 41 5.04 9.89 -0.11
N PHE A 42 5.80 10.75 -0.79
CA PHE A 42 6.55 11.86 -0.19
C PHE A 42 5.94 13.19 -0.66
N GLY A 43 6.06 14.24 0.15
CA GLY A 43 5.50 15.55 -0.15
C GLY A 43 5.35 16.40 1.11
N SER A 44 4.29 17.21 1.17
CA SER A 44 3.96 17.97 2.38
C SER A 44 3.63 17.04 3.54
N ASN A 45 3.77 17.53 4.77
CA ASN A 45 3.49 16.74 5.98
C ASN A 45 2.06 16.15 5.98
N SER A 46 1.07 16.98 5.62
CA SER A 46 -0.34 16.57 5.51
C SER A 46 -0.55 15.53 4.41
N TYR A 47 0.07 15.72 3.24
CA TYR A 47 0.01 14.75 2.14
C TYR A 47 0.62 13.40 2.56
N MET A 48 1.79 13.43 3.20
CA MET A 48 2.45 12.22 3.68
C MET A 48 1.60 11.48 4.71
N TYR A 49 0.96 12.19 5.66
CA TYR A 49 0.06 11.53 6.60
C TYR A 49 -1.17 10.93 5.91
N LYS A 50 -1.75 11.66 4.96
CA LYS A 50 -2.90 11.24 4.18
C LYS A 50 -2.63 9.96 3.39
N ILE A 51 -1.51 9.89 2.66
CA ILE A 51 -1.17 8.73 1.83
C ILE A 51 -0.58 7.58 2.63
N ASN A 52 0.38 7.84 3.53
CA ASN A 52 1.04 6.75 4.26
C ASN A 52 0.20 6.25 5.46
N GLY A 53 -0.77 7.04 5.92
CA GLY A 53 -1.70 6.72 7.01
C GLY A 53 -3.12 6.47 6.51
N THR A 54 -3.89 7.53 6.27
CA THR A 54 -5.34 7.45 5.98
C THR A 54 -5.65 6.47 4.85
N ALA A 55 -4.96 6.56 3.71
CA ALA A 55 -5.18 5.67 2.59
C ALA A 55 -4.92 4.19 2.93
N ASN A 56 -3.85 3.90 3.67
CA ASN A 56 -3.52 2.54 4.09
C ASN A 56 -4.49 2.00 5.14
N ILE A 57 -4.91 2.83 6.11
CA ILE A 57 -5.94 2.49 7.10
C ILE A 57 -7.25 2.12 6.40
N ASN A 58 -7.65 2.90 5.41
CA ASN A 58 -8.84 2.63 4.60
C ASN A 58 -8.74 1.29 3.86
N ALA A 59 -7.59 1.00 3.23
CA ALA A 59 -7.38 -0.28 2.55
C ALA A 59 -7.43 -1.47 3.53
N ILE A 60 -6.84 -1.33 4.72
CA ILE A 60 -6.89 -2.35 5.78
C ILE A 60 -8.34 -2.60 6.20
N ARG A 61 -9.11 -1.54 6.44
CA ARG A 61 -10.52 -1.65 6.83
C ARG A 61 -11.36 -2.29 5.75
N ALA A 62 -11.25 -1.82 4.51
CA ALA A 62 -11.98 -2.38 3.37
C ALA A 62 -11.67 -3.87 3.17
N ALA A 63 -10.39 -4.26 3.26
CA ALA A 63 -10.00 -5.66 3.17
C ALA A 63 -10.57 -6.50 4.33
N SER A 64 -10.53 -5.97 5.56
CA SER A 64 -11.11 -6.65 6.74
C SER A 64 -12.62 -6.81 6.61
N GLU A 65 -13.32 -5.80 6.13
CA GLU A 65 -14.78 -5.81 5.93
C GLU A 65 -15.20 -6.78 4.82
N GLN A 66 -14.39 -6.93 3.77
CA GLN A 66 -14.58 -7.91 2.69
C GLN A 66 -14.14 -9.34 3.07
N GLY A 67 -13.71 -9.58 4.31
CA GLY A 67 -13.37 -10.91 4.79
C GLY A 67 -12.01 -11.45 4.29
N VAL A 68 -11.12 -10.58 3.82
CA VAL A 68 -9.73 -10.95 3.49
C VAL A 68 -9.06 -11.56 4.72
N LYS A 69 -8.28 -12.64 4.52
CA LYS A 69 -7.69 -13.38 5.65
C LYS A 69 -6.31 -12.89 6.06
N ARG A 70 -5.54 -12.31 5.13
CA ARG A 70 -4.18 -11.83 5.39
C ARG A 70 -3.94 -10.47 4.78
N PHE A 71 -3.20 -9.63 5.48
CA PHE A 71 -2.83 -8.31 4.98
C PHE A 71 -1.38 -8.03 5.29
N VAL A 72 -0.60 -7.74 4.26
CA VAL A 72 0.81 -7.37 4.35
C VAL A 72 0.93 -5.87 4.12
N TYR A 73 1.57 -5.17 5.05
CA TYR A 73 1.85 -3.75 4.92
C TYR A 73 3.35 -3.51 4.82
N VAL A 74 3.78 -2.91 3.70
CA VAL A 74 5.16 -2.51 3.48
C VAL A 74 5.39 -1.12 4.06
N SER A 75 5.89 -1.10 5.29
CA SER A 75 6.23 0.11 6.03
C SER A 75 7.67 0.56 5.68
N THR A 76 8.36 1.22 6.60
CA THR A 76 9.79 1.55 6.47
C THR A 76 10.49 1.15 7.75
N ALA A 77 11.79 0.85 7.68
CA ALA A 77 12.65 0.98 8.84
C ALA A 77 12.69 2.45 9.30
N ASP A 78 12.73 2.67 10.61
CA ASP A 78 12.83 4.01 11.20
C ASP A 78 14.28 4.48 11.14
N PHE A 79 14.55 5.57 10.44
CA PHE A 79 15.92 6.07 10.20
C PHE A 79 16.30 7.28 11.06
N GLY A 80 15.70 7.41 12.25
CA GLY A 80 16.15 8.38 13.25
C GLY A 80 16.02 9.84 12.80
N VAL A 81 17.12 10.48 12.42
CA VAL A 81 17.31 11.94 12.22
C VAL A 81 16.37 12.54 11.15
N VAL A 82 15.91 11.74 10.18
CA VAL A 82 14.97 12.18 9.12
C VAL A 82 13.53 12.40 9.66
N ASN A 83 13.26 12.04 10.92
CA ASN A 83 11.92 12.14 11.53
C ASN A 83 11.36 13.57 11.59
N TYR A 84 12.21 14.60 11.71
CA TYR A 84 11.70 15.97 11.85
C TYR A 84 11.09 16.49 10.53
N LEU A 85 11.74 16.18 9.41
CA LEU A 85 11.28 16.54 8.06
C LEU A 85 10.11 15.65 7.59
N LEU A 86 10.10 14.38 7.99
CA LEU A 86 9.13 13.38 7.54
C LEU A 86 8.10 12.98 8.61
N ARG A 87 7.76 13.89 9.53
CA ARG A 87 6.85 13.57 10.65
C ARG A 87 5.51 12.99 10.21
N GLY A 88 4.91 13.51 9.14
CA GLY A 88 3.64 13.00 8.59
C GLY A 88 3.77 11.60 8.01
N TYR A 89 4.90 11.29 7.40
CA TYR A 89 5.22 9.96 6.85
C TYR A 89 5.26 8.91 7.95
N TYR A 90 6.10 9.11 8.97
CA TYR A 90 6.25 8.14 10.06
C TYR A 90 5.00 8.01 10.92
N LYS A 91 4.32 9.13 11.22
CA LYS A 91 3.02 9.08 11.93
C LYS A 91 1.98 8.30 11.14
N GLY A 92 1.88 8.54 9.83
CA GLY A 92 0.98 7.81 8.96
C GLY A 92 1.28 6.31 8.96
N LYS A 93 2.54 5.94 8.74
CA LYS A 93 2.98 4.53 8.74
C LYS A 93 2.74 3.84 10.07
N ARG A 94 2.94 4.54 11.19
CA ARG A 94 2.65 4.01 12.53
C ARG A 94 1.15 3.80 12.74
N ALA A 95 0.32 4.75 12.33
CA ALA A 95 -1.14 4.63 12.45
C ALA A 95 -1.68 3.47 11.61
N ALA A 96 -1.21 3.31 10.37
CA ALA A 96 -1.56 2.18 9.52
C ALA A 96 -1.12 0.83 10.12
N ALA A 97 0.09 0.76 10.69
CA ALA A 97 0.58 -0.43 11.37
C ALA A 97 -0.29 -0.81 12.58
N THR A 98 -0.70 0.17 13.40
CA THR A 98 -1.60 -0.08 14.54
C THR A 98 -2.96 -0.60 14.07
N GLU A 99 -3.56 0.01 13.04
CA GLU A 99 -4.83 -0.45 12.48
C GLU A 99 -4.71 -1.88 11.95
N LEU A 100 -3.62 -2.21 11.25
CA LEU A 100 -3.37 -3.55 10.73
C LEU A 100 -3.36 -4.60 11.84
N LEU A 101 -2.62 -4.36 12.92
CA LEU A 101 -2.55 -5.28 14.05
C LEU A 101 -3.89 -5.42 14.78
N THR A 102 -4.75 -4.41 14.68
CA THR A 102 -6.09 -4.44 15.28
C THR A 102 -7.07 -5.25 14.43
N LYS A 103 -7.07 -5.04 13.11
CA LYS A 103 -8.01 -5.71 12.18
C LYS A 103 -7.58 -7.12 11.77
N PHE A 104 -6.27 -7.38 11.77
CA PHE A 104 -5.69 -8.67 11.39
C PHE A 104 -4.75 -9.20 12.48
N PRO A 105 -5.25 -9.53 13.68
CA PRO A 105 -4.41 -9.95 14.81
C PRO A 105 -3.56 -11.20 14.50
N TYR A 106 -4.06 -12.10 13.67
CA TYR A 106 -3.37 -13.34 13.26
C TYR A 106 -2.94 -13.35 11.79
N GLY A 107 -3.42 -12.40 10.98
CA GLY A 107 -3.20 -12.35 9.53
C GLY A 107 -2.40 -11.15 9.06
N GLY A 108 -2.00 -10.25 9.97
CA GLY A 108 -1.30 -9.02 9.66
C GLY A 108 0.22 -9.19 9.67
N LEU A 109 0.89 -8.76 8.61
CA LEU A 109 2.35 -8.74 8.52
C LEU A 109 2.84 -7.32 8.20
N ILE A 110 3.77 -6.79 9.00
CA ILE A 110 4.39 -5.48 8.76
C ILE A 110 5.84 -5.70 8.33
N LEU A 111 6.13 -5.41 7.06
CA LEU A 111 7.50 -5.41 6.55
C LEU A 111 8.13 -4.04 6.78
N ARG A 112 9.37 -4.00 7.28
CA ARG A 112 10.13 -2.77 7.52
C ARG A 112 11.43 -2.78 6.72
N PRO A 113 11.35 -2.65 5.37
CA PRO A 113 12.54 -2.63 4.54
C PRO A 113 13.41 -1.42 4.85
N GLY A 114 14.72 -1.57 4.61
CA GLY A 114 15.63 -0.45 4.51
C GLY A 114 15.54 0.23 3.13
N PHE A 115 16.55 1.00 2.74
CA PHE A 115 16.59 1.57 1.40
C PHE A 115 16.74 0.47 0.35
N ILE A 116 15.81 0.44 -0.60
CA ILE A 116 15.82 -0.47 -1.74
C ILE A 116 16.34 0.30 -2.95
N TYR A 117 17.44 -0.17 -3.53
CA TYR A 117 18.06 0.45 -4.69
C TYR A 117 17.78 -0.40 -5.93
N ARG A 118 17.26 0.22 -6.98
CA ARG A 118 17.11 -0.39 -8.31
C ARG A 118 17.04 0.69 -9.37
N THR A 119 17.58 0.41 -10.55
CA THR A 119 17.36 1.24 -11.74
C THR A 119 15.90 1.10 -12.19
N ARG A 120 15.14 2.20 -12.14
CA ARG A 120 13.74 2.23 -12.61
C ARG A 120 13.70 2.69 -14.06
N SER A 121 13.28 1.82 -14.98
CA SER A 121 12.80 2.24 -16.30
C SER A 121 11.42 2.88 -16.12
N VAL A 122 11.34 4.20 -16.15
CA VAL A 122 10.08 4.93 -16.06
C VAL A 122 9.47 5.03 -17.46
N TRP A 123 8.47 4.20 -17.75
CA TRP A 123 7.59 4.47 -18.88
C TRP A 123 6.60 5.54 -18.46
N ILE A 124 6.62 6.71 -19.10
CA ILE A 124 5.65 7.78 -18.86
C ILE A 124 4.33 7.31 -19.46
N TYR A 125 3.49 6.74 -18.60
CA TYR A 125 2.06 6.68 -18.77
C TYR A 125 1.47 7.45 -17.59
N ASN A 126 0.49 8.32 -17.84
CA ASN A 126 -0.21 9.11 -16.83
C ASN A 126 -1.01 8.17 -15.89
N TRP A 127 -0.33 7.56 -14.91
CA TRP A 127 -0.93 6.69 -13.90
C TRP A 127 -1.03 7.44 -12.57
N SER A 128 -2.00 8.33 -12.42
CA SER A 128 -2.26 8.99 -11.14
C SER A 128 -3.12 8.15 -10.17
N GLU A 129 -3.77 7.07 -10.62
CA GLU A 129 -4.83 6.41 -9.81
C GLU A 129 -5.03 4.92 -10.15
N SER A 130 -4.00 4.09 -10.11
CA SER A 130 -4.19 2.64 -10.34
C SER A 130 -3.44 1.80 -9.31
N ILE A 131 -4.21 1.04 -8.55
CA ILE A 131 -3.74 0.02 -7.62
C ILE A 131 -3.54 -1.24 -8.47
N ILE A 132 -2.32 -1.76 -8.48
CA ILE A 132 -2.11 -3.16 -8.89
C ILE A 132 -2.38 -3.95 -7.63
N ILE A 133 -3.45 -4.75 -7.63
CA ILE A 133 -3.65 -5.82 -6.65
C ILE A 133 -2.87 -7.03 -7.14
#